data_AF-A0A7J3C9K9-F1
#
_entry.id   AF-A0A7J3C9K9-F1
#
_cell.length_a   1.000
_cell.length_b   1.000
_cell.length_c   1.000
_cell.angle_alpha   90.00
_cell.angle_beta   90.00
_cell.angle_gamma   90.00
#
_symmetry.space_group_name_H-M   'P 1'
#
loop_
_entity.id
_entity.type
_entity.pdbx_description
1 polymer ?
#
loop_
_entity_poly.entity_id
_entity_poly.type
_entity_poly.pdbx_seq_one_letter_code
_entity_poly.pdbx_strand_id
1 'polypeptide(L)'
;MTKVRASSGSSIRVRPSFVLAFMLEHPFESKTYVREDDKVYNQERLNELHNVELHVLGADFLEAERLKRRPISKISIPFAKDGDLLQNSTEVYLITHREGVQIMEAWMELPEQEFDANRWIGWLKNDSEDYIVNVIRETLPYLKQSTHLFTFIGILGKDEKVEEFINKYATDIINLIYLDSSVIPFKDSFVDDELSKNFCLREGGASYVSNSVALNIMFVNQGKNNPEFDHINLQGRCALPFIISIELLLLEKQILEKYYRRLTRGSLSIIGLIGLKQEILNGLEEYYGIIARATQFSAPLMEYGQRILGIDDLYDSVVDRLDAVTFDITTNYGRNTNVLTFWLTILFGSLDTGLLTESIASIYYAHNLLMTVLWTALTTVVTSLGIYALLYRRMK
;
A
#
# COMPACT_ATOMS: atom_id res chain seq x y z
N MET A 1 4.99 32.20 -35.10
CA MET A 1 6.38 31.85 -35.48
C MET A 1 6.50 30.33 -35.42
N THR A 2 6.48 29.69 -36.58
CA THR A 2 6.44 28.25 -36.75
C THR A 2 7.84 27.69 -36.54
N LYS A 3 8.10 27.03 -35.41
CA LYS A 3 9.36 26.28 -35.20
C LYS A 3 9.32 25.05 -36.10
N VAL A 4 10.08 25.09 -37.19
CA VAL A 4 10.42 23.93 -37.99
C VAL A 4 11.31 23.03 -37.12
N ARG A 5 10.76 21.92 -36.60
CA ARG A 5 11.56 20.84 -35.98
C ARG A 5 12.35 20.17 -37.11
N ALA A 6 13.64 20.45 -37.18
CA ALA A 6 14.56 19.83 -38.14
C ALA A 6 14.70 18.33 -37.83
N SER A 7 14.25 17.50 -38.78
CA SER A 7 14.46 16.06 -38.82
C SER A 7 15.82 15.75 -39.48
N SER A 8 16.87 15.56 -38.70
CA SER A 8 18.04 14.72 -39.04
C SER A 8 19.04 14.71 -37.88
N GLY A 9 18.76 13.96 -36.82
CA GLY A 9 19.70 13.70 -35.74
C GLY A 9 19.70 12.22 -35.43
N SER A 10 20.88 11.62 -35.32
CA SER A 10 21.09 10.21 -34.96
C SER A 10 20.12 9.75 -33.87
N SER A 11 19.58 8.54 -34.02
CA SER A 11 18.76 7.87 -33.02
C SER A 11 19.57 7.73 -31.73
N ILE A 12 18.98 8.17 -30.61
CA ILE A 12 19.65 8.08 -29.30
C ILE A 12 19.49 6.65 -28.80
N ARG A 13 20.62 6.04 -28.42
CA ARG A 13 20.68 4.69 -27.88
C ARG A 13 20.54 4.76 -26.36
N VAL A 14 19.64 3.93 -25.84
CA VAL A 14 19.30 3.85 -24.43
C VAL A 14 19.17 2.40 -24.00
N ARG A 15 19.43 2.14 -22.72
CA ARG A 15 19.17 0.88 -22.05
C ARG A 15 17.93 1.06 -21.16
N PRO A 16 16.76 0.54 -21.57
CA PRO A 16 15.57 0.60 -20.75
C PRO A 16 15.56 -0.51 -19.69
N SER A 17 14.97 -0.19 -18.54
CA SER A 17 14.60 -1.15 -17.50
C SER A 17 13.14 -0.98 -17.13
N PHE A 18 12.48 -2.09 -16.82
CA PHE A 18 11.10 -2.11 -16.38
C PHE A 18 11.02 -2.81 -15.04
N VAL A 19 10.43 -2.17 -14.04
CA VAL A 19 10.07 -2.81 -12.77
C VAL A 19 8.55 -2.87 -12.69
N LEU A 20 8.00 -4.07 -12.62
CA LEU A 20 6.55 -4.28 -12.61
C LEU A 20 6.15 -4.75 -11.22
N ALA A 21 5.33 -3.95 -10.55
CA ALA A 21 4.87 -4.21 -9.19
C ALA A 21 3.52 -4.93 -9.21
N PHE A 22 3.40 -6.00 -8.44
CA PHE A 22 2.24 -6.88 -8.37
C PHE A 22 1.75 -7.03 -6.93
N MET A 23 0.44 -6.88 -6.73
CA MET A 23 -0.24 -7.31 -5.51
C MET A 23 -0.58 -8.79 -5.62
N LEU A 24 -0.27 -9.55 -4.56
CA LEU A 24 -0.66 -10.95 -4.47
C LEU A 24 -2.06 -11.08 -3.85
N GLU A 25 -2.91 -11.95 -4.42
CA GLU A 25 -4.22 -12.28 -3.84
C GLU A 25 -4.10 -13.10 -2.54
N HIS A 26 -3.03 -13.88 -2.43
CA HIS A 26 -2.74 -14.74 -1.30
C HIS A 26 -1.30 -14.52 -0.81
N PRO A 27 -1.03 -14.69 0.50
CA PRO A 27 0.32 -14.59 1.02
C PRO A 27 1.26 -15.57 0.29
N PHE A 28 2.43 -15.07 -0.10
CA PHE A 28 3.42 -15.87 -0.81
C PHE A 28 4.08 -16.89 0.13
N GLU A 29 4.00 -18.18 -0.23
CA GLU A 29 4.69 -19.26 0.45
C GLU A 29 5.78 -19.86 -0.46
N SER A 30 7.05 -19.58 -0.15
CA SER A 30 8.18 -19.92 -1.03
C SER A 30 8.39 -21.42 -1.27
N LYS A 31 7.89 -22.29 -0.38
CA LYS A 31 8.11 -23.75 -0.45
C LYS A 31 7.41 -24.41 -1.65
N THR A 32 6.41 -23.74 -2.22
CA THR A 32 5.48 -24.36 -3.16
C THR A 32 5.79 -24.02 -4.61
N TYR A 33 6.57 -22.95 -4.87
CA TYR A 33 6.58 -22.31 -6.19
C TYR A 33 7.97 -22.03 -6.80
N VAL A 34 9.06 -22.07 -6.02
CA VAL A 34 10.41 -21.70 -6.50
C VAL A 34 11.23 -22.95 -6.86
N ARG A 35 11.75 -23.02 -8.09
CA ARG A 35 12.65 -24.11 -8.50
C ARG A 35 14.05 -23.88 -7.93
N GLU A 36 14.82 -24.93 -7.68
CA GLU A 36 16.16 -24.79 -7.10
C GLU A 36 17.14 -24.02 -8.01
N ASP A 37 17.01 -24.20 -9.32
CA ASP A 37 17.86 -23.55 -10.33
C ASP A 37 17.63 -22.03 -10.43
N ASP A 38 16.50 -21.54 -9.93
CA ASP A 38 16.11 -20.12 -9.99
C ASP A 38 16.76 -19.27 -8.87
N LYS A 39 17.51 -19.89 -7.95
CA LYS A 39 18.03 -19.28 -6.70
C LYS A 39 19.35 -18.51 -6.87
N VAL A 40 19.86 -18.30 -8.09
CA VAL A 40 21.11 -17.53 -8.29
C VAL A 40 20.81 -16.03 -8.24
N TYR A 41 21.12 -15.40 -7.12
CA TYR A 41 20.83 -13.97 -6.88
C TYR A 41 22.05 -13.09 -7.10
N ASN A 42 21.82 -11.84 -7.54
CA ASN A 42 22.87 -10.83 -7.62
C ASN A 42 23.08 -10.17 -6.24
N GLN A 43 24.10 -10.63 -5.51
CA GLN A 43 24.40 -10.11 -4.18
C GLN A 43 24.80 -8.63 -4.20
N GLU A 44 25.43 -8.15 -5.27
CA GLU A 44 25.82 -6.75 -5.42
C GLU A 44 24.59 -5.83 -5.46
N ARG A 45 23.56 -6.20 -6.22
CA ARG A 45 22.30 -5.47 -6.29
C ARG A 45 21.53 -5.48 -4.99
N LEU A 46 21.51 -6.61 -4.27
CA LEU A 46 20.90 -6.68 -2.94
C LEU A 46 21.57 -5.73 -1.95
N ASN A 47 22.90 -5.66 -1.99
CA ASN A 47 23.65 -4.72 -1.15
C ASN A 47 23.36 -3.26 -1.55
N GLU A 48 23.26 -2.97 -2.85
CA GLU A 48 22.90 -1.65 -3.36
C GLU A 48 21.50 -1.24 -2.88
N LEU A 49 20.49 -2.09 -3.09
CA LEU A 49 19.13 -1.86 -2.62
C LEU A 49 19.10 -1.61 -1.11
N HIS A 50 19.78 -2.43 -0.33
CA HIS A 50 19.85 -2.25 1.13
C HIS A 50 20.47 -0.90 1.54
N ASN A 51 21.56 -0.50 0.88
CA ASN A 51 22.22 0.78 1.16
C ASN A 51 21.31 1.97 0.83
N VAL A 52 20.55 1.88 -0.26
CA VAL A 52 19.60 2.92 -0.65
C VAL A 52 18.39 2.93 0.27
N GLU A 53 17.85 1.76 0.65
CA GLU A 53 16.80 1.63 1.66
C GLU A 53 17.25 2.28 2.98
N LEU A 54 18.47 2.04 3.44
CA LEU A 54 19.03 2.67 4.63
C LEU A 54 19.10 4.20 4.49
N HIS A 55 19.45 4.69 3.31
CA HIS A 55 19.55 6.11 3.05
C HIS A 55 18.19 6.81 2.99
N VAL A 56 17.19 6.18 2.36
CA VAL A 56 15.85 6.75 2.15
C VAL A 56 14.98 6.56 3.38
N LEU A 57 14.97 5.36 3.97
CA LEU A 57 14.11 4.97 5.07
C LEU A 57 14.76 5.19 6.45
N GLY A 58 16.07 5.43 6.50
CA GLY A 58 16.80 5.60 7.75
C GLY A 58 17.00 4.29 8.52
N ALA A 59 17.95 4.33 9.47
CA ALA A 59 18.29 3.17 10.29
C ALA A 59 17.12 2.70 11.16
N ASP A 60 16.42 3.62 11.82
CA ASP A 60 15.30 3.32 12.71
C ASP A 60 14.18 2.52 12.03
N PHE A 61 13.88 2.81 10.76
CA PHE A 61 12.86 2.10 9.99
C PHE A 61 13.28 0.66 9.68
N LEU A 62 14.55 0.47 9.30
CA LEU A 62 15.11 -0.85 8.98
C LEU A 62 15.29 -1.71 10.24
N GLU A 63 15.78 -1.14 11.34
CA GLU A 63 15.92 -1.82 12.63
C GLU A 63 14.58 -2.28 13.19
N ALA A 64 13.50 -1.52 12.95
CA ALA A 64 12.15 -1.92 13.31
C ALA A 64 11.56 -3.03 12.41
N GLU A 65 12.33 -3.54 11.43
CA GLU A 65 11.97 -4.60 10.49
C GLU A 65 10.62 -4.37 9.79
N ARG A 66 10.29 -3.12 9.48
CA ARG A 66 8.98 -2.75 8.92
C ARG A 66 8.79 -3.21 7.49
N LEU A 67 9.89 -3.31 6.77
CA LEU A 67 9.96 -3.78 5.39
C LEU A 67 11.01 -4.89 5.32
N LYS A 68 10.65 -6.00 4.66
CA LYS A 68 11.60 -7.07 4.34
C LYS A 68 11.58 -7.31 2.85
N ARG A 69 12.70 -7.05 2.19
CA ARG A 69 12.94 -7.41 0.80
C ARG A 69 13.61 -8.78 0.74
N ARG A 70 13.03 -9.70 -0.02
CA ARG A 70 13.54 -11.05 -0.22
C ARG A 70 13.67 -11.35 -1.72
N PRO A 71 14.85 -11.75 -2.21
CA PRO A 71 14.97 -12.24 -3.57
C PRO A 71 14.25 -13.59 -3.71
N ILE A 72 13.50 -13.75 -4.80
CA ILE A 72 12.66 -14.93 -5.06
C ILE A 72 13.22 -15.79 -6.18
N SER A 73 13.53 -15.19 -7.33
CA SER A 73 14.06 -15.91 -8.47
C SER A 73 14.80 -14.99 -9.44
N LYS A 74 15.72 -15.56 -10.22
CA LYS A 74 16.30 -14.92 -11.41
C LYS A 74 16.03 -15.81 -12.61
N ILE A 75 15.27 -15.30 -13.57
CA ILE A 75 14.85 -16.05 -14.76
C ILE A 75 15.04 -15.22 -16.02
N SER A 76 15.22 -15.90 -17.15
CA SER A 76 15.08 -15.27 -18.45
C SER A 76 13.64 -15.38 -18.91
N ILE A 77 13.02 -14.24 -19.18
CA ILE A 77 11.66 -14.18 -19.70
C ILE A 77 11.80 -14.02 -21.21
N PRO A 78 11.47 -15.05 -22.01
CA PRO A 78 11.56 -14.93 -23.45
C PRO A 78 10.53 -13.91 -23.94
N PHE A 79 10.99 -12.70 -24.21
CA PHE A 79 10.19 -11.64 -24.81
C PHE A 79 10.61 -11.54 -26.28
N ALA A 80 9.83 -12.19 -27.16
CA ALA A 80 10.15 -12.28 -28.58
C ALA A 80 9.38 -11.20 -29.36
N LYS A 81 10.08 -10.44 -30.21
CA LYS A 81 9.45 -9.71 -31.31
C LYS A 81 10.46 -9.48 -32.44
N ASP A 82 10.01 -9.68 -33.69
CA ASP A 82 10.81 -9.59 -34.92
C ASP A 82 11.88 -10.67 -35.13
N GLY A 83 11.66 -11.88 -34.57
CA GLY A 83 12.50 -13.06 -34.82
C GLY A 83 13.72 -13.19 -33.89
N ASP A 84 14.13 -12.11 -33.23
CA ASP A 84 15.15 -12.13 -32.19
C ASP A 84 14.51 -12.22 -30.80
N LEU A 85 14.87 -13.25 -30.03
CA LEU A 85 14.55 -13.35 -28.62
C LEU A 85 15.35 -12.26 -27.88
N LEU A 86 14.66 -11.27 -27.30
CA LEU A 86 15.30 -10.35 -26.38
C LEU A 86 15.66 -11.17 -25.13
N GLN A 87 16.93 -11.58 -25.02
CA GLN A 87 17.45 -12.11 -23.77
C GLN A 87 17.42 -10.99 -22.74
N ASN A 88 16.49 -11.10 -21.79
CA ASN A 88 16.47 -10.31 -20.58
C ASN A 88 16.88 -11.17 -19.39
N SER A 89 17.45 -10.50 -18.39
CA SER A 89 17.60 -11.06 -17.05
C SER A 89 16.50 -10.43 -16.22
N THR A 90 15.52 -11.23 -15.79
CA THR A 90 14.44 -10.77 -14.91
C THR A 90 14.69 -11.27 -13.49
N GLU A 91 14.83 -10.35 -12.55
CA GLU A 91 14.99 -10.64 -11.13
C GLU A 91 13.68 -10.33 -10.40
N VAL A 92 13.28 -11.23 -9.51
CA VAL A 92 12.01 -11.13 -8.80
C VAL A 92 12.27 -10.95 -7.32
N TYR A 93 11.67 -9.92 -6.73
CA TYR A 93 11.78 -9.59 -5.32
C TYR A 93 10.41 -9.57 -4.67
N LEU A 94 10.31 -10.15 -3.47
CA LEU A 94 9.15 -10.06 -2.60
C LEU A 94 9.42 -9.02 -1.53
N ILE A 95 8.51 -8.08 -1.40
CA ILE A 95 8.54 -7.02 -0.40
C ILE A 95 7.40 -7.29 0.55
N THR A 96 7.72 -7.49 1.82
CA THR A 96 6.72 -7.74 2.87
C THR A 96 6.77 -6.63 3.90
N HIS A 97 5.63 -5.97 4.10
CA HIS A 97 5.45 -5.03 5.19
C HIS A 97 5.07 -5.77 6.48
N ARG A 98 5.40 -5.22 7.65
CA ARG A 98 5.05 -5.79 8.97
C ARG A 98 3.56 -5.99 9.17
N GLU A 99 2.73 -5.16 8.54
CA GLU A 99 1.27 -5.32 8.50
C GLU A 99 0.82 -6.51 7.62
N GLY A 100 1.72 -7.33 7.09
CA GLY A 100 1.41 -8.51 6.28
C GLY A 100 1.00 -8.22 4.84
N VAL A 101 1.13 -6.96 4.39
CA VAL A 101 0.97 -6.59 2.98
C VAL A 101 2.20 -7.03 2.19
N GLN A 102 1.98 -7.58 0.99
CA GLN A 102 3.04 -8.11 0.14
C GLN A 102 2.94 -7.55 -1.29
N ILE A 103 4.07 -7.04 -1.79
CA ILE A 103 4.25 -6.62 -3.18
C ILE A 103 5.34 -7.49 -3.79
N MET A 104 5.11 -8.01 -5.00
CA MET A 104 6.13 -8.67 -5.79
C MET A 104 6.60 -7.73 -6.90
N GLU A 105 7.91 -7.59 -7.07
CA GLU A 105 8.50 -6.79 -8.14
C GLU A 105 9.23 -7.68 -9.12
N ALA A 106 8.93 -7.54 -10.41
CA ALA A 106 9.68 -8.15 -11.49
C ALA A 106 10.55 -7.08 -12.17
N TRP A 107 11.86 -7.16 -11.95
CA TRP A 107 12.87 -6.24 -12.47
C TRP A 107 13.46 -6.81 -13.76
N MET A 108 13.14 -6.18 -14.88
CA MET A 108 13.58 -6.61 -16.19
C MET A 108 14.49 -5.55 -16.82
N GLU A 109 15.72 -5.95 -17.14
CA GLU A 109 16.65 -5.12 -17.89
C GLU A 109 16.71 -5.56 -19.35
N LEU A 110 16.59 -4.60 -20.26
CA LEU A 110 16.67 -4.85 -21.69
C LEU A 110 18.04 -4.44 -22.24
N PRO A 111 18.47 -5.03 -23.37
CA PRO A 111 19.68 -4.59 -24.05
C PRO A 111 19.55 -3.15 -24.57
N GLU A 112 20.70 -2.55 -24.86
CA GLU A 112 20.76 -1.22 -25.46
C GLU A 112 20.08 -1.21 -26.83
N GLN A 113 19.16 -0.25 -27.03
CA GLN A 113 18.34 -0.11 -28.22
C GLN A 113 18.06 1.37 -28.50
N GLU A 114 17.46 1.68 -29.64
CA GLU A 114 17.00 3.05 -29.92
C GLU A 114 15.82 3.40 -29.01
N PHE A 115 15.74 4.67 -28.59
CA PHE A 115 14.57 5.16 -27.85
C PHE A 115 13.33 5.13 -28.76
N ASP A 116 12.35 4.31 -28.38
CA ASP A 116 11.08 4.15 -29.09
C ASP A 116 9.94 4.01 -28.07
N ALA A 117 9.35 5.14 -27.69
CA ALA A 117 8.26 5.17 -26.72
C ALA A 117 7.01 4.43 -27.22
N ASN A 118 6.67 4.53 -28.51
CA ASN A 118 5.48 3.89 -29.06
C ASN A 118 5.58 2.36 -28.96
N ARG A 119 6.76 1.82 -29.25
CA ARG A 119 7.01 0.39 -29.09
C ARG A 119 6.85 -0.05 -27.63
N TRP A 120 7.39 0.72 -26.68
CA TRP A 120 7.30 0.38 -25.27
C TRP A 120 5.89 0.55 -24.69
N ILE A 121 5.15 1.57 -25.11
CA ILE A 121 3.72 1.72 -24.78
C ILE A 121 2.96 0.49 -25.26
N GLY A 122 3.23 0.02 -26.49
CA GLY A 122 2.67 -1.22 -27.01
C GLY A 122 2.97 -2.46 -26.16
N TRP A 123 4.05 -2.48 -25.37
CA TRP A 123 4.35 -3.59 -24.45
C TRP A 123 3.71 -3.44 -23.07
N LEU A 124 3.47 -2.21 -22.64
CA LEU A 124 3.02 -1.89 -21.28
C LEU A 124 1.50 -1.69 -21.18
N LYS A 125 0.81 -1.56 -22.32
CA LYS A 125 -0.63 -1.35 -22.34
C LYS A 125 -1.40 -2.68 -22.27
N ASN A 126 -2.39 -2.75 -21.38
CA ASN A 126 -3.14 -3.98 -21.08
C ASN A 126 -4.01 -4.49 -22.24
N ASP A 127 -4.36 -3.65 -23.21
CA ASP A 127 -5.12 -3.99 -24.41
C ASP A 127 -4.24 -4.47 -25.58
N SER A 128 -2.92 -4.54 -25.39
CA SER A 128 -1.98 -5.01 -26.40
C SER A 128 -1.83 -6.54 -26.39
N GLU A 129 -1.67 -7.13 -27.58
CA GLU A 129 -1.32 -8.54 -27.74
C GLU A 129 0.05 -8.85 -27.10
N ASP A 130 0.97 -7.89 -27.12
CA ASP A 130 2.34 -8.02 -26.61
C ASP A 130 2.48 -7.55 -25.15
N TYR A 131 1.39 -7.59 -24.37
CA TYR A 131 1.38 -7.06 -23.01
C TYR A 131 2.33 -7.85 -22.09
N ILE A 132 3.41 -7.20 -21.66
CA ILE A 132 4.52 -7.84 -20.96
C ILE A 132 4.13 -8.48 -19.63
N VAL A 133 3.15 -7.90 -18.95
CA VAL A 133 2.61 -8.44 -17.70
C VAL A 133 2.00 -9.82 -17.92
N ASN A 134 1.35 -10.08 -19.06
CA ASN A 134 0.81 -11.41 -19.34
C ASN A 134 1.94 -12.43 -19.52
N VAL A 135 2.98 -12.07 -20.27
CA VAL A 135 4.18 -12.92 -20.45
C VAL A 135 4.82 -13.26 -19.11
N ILE A 136 4.95 -12.28 -18.21
CA ILE A 136 5.48 -12.48 -16.85
C ILE A 136 4.59 -13.43 -16.05
N ARG A 137 3.26 -13.25 -16.07
CA ARG A 137 2.32 -14.10 -15.34
C ARG A 137 2.27 -15.53 -15.87
N GLU A 138 2.46 -15.71 -17.17
CA GLU A 138 2.55 -17.04 -17.79
C GLU A 138 3.86 -17.74 -17.41
N THR A 139 4.95 -16.99 -17.32
CA THR A 139 6.28 -17.52 -16.97
C THR A 139 6.42 -17.79 -15.47
N LEU A 140 5.78 -16.98 -14.62
CA LEU A 140 5.86 -17.04 -13.15
C LEU A 140 4.52 -17.52 -12.56
N PRO A 141 4.36 -18.82 -12.24
CA PRO A 141 3.08 -19.39 -11.82
C PRO A 141 2.48 -18.73 -10.57
N TYR A 142 3.34 -18.24 -9.68
CA TYR A 142 2.94 -17.57 -8.44
C TYR A 142 2.41 -16.14 -8.65
N LEU A 143 2.53 -15.59 -9.87
CA LEU A 143 1.92 -14.32 -10.26
C LEU A 143 0.63 -14.50 -11.08
N LYS A 144 0.20 -15.73 -11.35
CA LYS A 144 -0.97 -15.98 -12.22
C LYS A 144 -2.26 -15.31 -11.73
N GLN A 145 -2.44 -15.22 -10.41
CA GLN A 145 -3.56 -14.56 -9.74
C GLN A 145 -3.17 -13.19 -9.14
N SER A 146 -2.03 -12.62 -9.54
CA SER A 146 -1.62 -11.31 -9.03
C SER A 146 -2.35 -10.18 -9.76
N THR A 147 -2.49 -9.03 -9.13
CA THR A 147 -2.94 -7.79 -9.77
C THR A 147 -1.74 -6.90 -10.05
N HIS A 148 -1.57 -6.45 -11.30
CA HIS A 148 -0.56 -5.45 -11.64
C HIS A 148 -0.96 -4.11 -11.04
N LEU A 149 -0.11 -3.54 -10.20
CA LEU A 149 -0.36 -2.29 -9.50
C LEU A 149 0.24 -1.09 -10.23
N PHE A 150 1.50 -1.23 -10.67
CA PHE A 150 2.31 -0.08 -11.06
C PHE A 150 3.53 -0.51 -11.89
N THR A 151 3.94 0.35 -12.83
CA THR A 151 5.13 0.14 -13.66
C THR A 151 6.16 1.24 -13.43
N PHE A 152 7.40 0.86 -13.17
CA PHE A 152 8.54 1.76 -13.19
C PHE A 152 9.32 1.57 -14.49
N ILE A 153 9.68 2.68 -15.12
CA ILE A 153 10.46 2.71 -16.35
C ILE A 153 11.75 3.45 -16.05
N GLY A 154 12.89 2.76 -16.18
CA GLY A 154 14.20 3.37 -16.18
C GLY A 154 14.70 3.55 -17.62
N ILE A 155 15.20 4.73 -17.95
CA ILE A 155 15.88 4.99 -19.22
C ILE A 155 17.30 5.43 -18.89
N LEU A 156 18.26 4.66 -19.39
CA LEU A 156 19.66 4.91 -19.16
C LEU A 156 20.38 5.17 -20.49
N GLY A 157 20.92 6.37 -20.67
CA GLY A 157 21.68 6.72 -21.88
C GLY A 157 23.11 7.17 -21.57
N LYS A 158 23.89 7.39 -22.63
CA LYS A 158 25.30 7.82 -22.56
C LYS A 158 25.54 9.04 -23.44
N ASP A 159 26.48 9.88 -22.99
CA ASP A 159 27.09 10.97 -23.77
C ASP A 159 26.10 12.01 -24.35
N GLU A 160 24.93 12.15 -23.73
CA GLU A 160 23.89 13.12 -24.06
C GLU A 160 23.52 13.93 -22.80
N LYS A 161 23.03 15.17 -22.97
CA LYS A 161 22.42 15.91 -21.86
C LYS A 161 20.95 15.54 -21.70
N VAL A 162 20.53 15.31 -20.45
CA VAL A 162 19.14 14.95 -20.14
C VAL A 162 18.16 16.00 -20.64
N GLU A 163 18.49 17.29 -20.53
CA GLU A 163 17.63 18.37 -20.98
C GLU A 163 17.46 18.38 -22.49
N GLU A 164 18.51 18.05 -23.25
CA GLU A 164 18.46 17.96 -24.72
C GLU A 164 17.59 16.77 -25.14
N PHE A 165 17.73 15.63 -24.45
CA PHE A 165 16.87 14.46 -24.65
C PHE A 165 15.39 14.77 -24.37
N ILE A 166 15.08 15.37 -23.21
CA ILE A 166 13.70 15.71 -22.83
C ILE A 166 13.10 16.68 -23.84
N ASN A 167 13.82 17.72 -24.26
CA ASN A 167 13.30 18.70 -25.22
C ASN A 167 13.04 18.06 -26.60
N LYS A 168 13.85 17.09 -27.01
CA LYS A 168 13.70 16.36 -28.27
C LYS A 168 12.50 15.42 -28.24
N TYR A 169 12.32 14.68 -27.14
CA TYR A 169 11.33 13.61 -26.98
C TYR A 169 10.18 13.96 -26.03
N ALA A 170 9.91 15.24 -25.78
CA ALA A 170 8.94 15.72 -24.78
C ALA A 170 7.57 15.03 -24.88
N THR A 171 6.99 15.00 -26.08
CA THR A 171 5.68 14.37 -26.33
C THR A 171 5.74 12.86 -26.11
N ASP A 172 6.80 12.20 -26.56
CA ASP A 172 6.97 10.75 -26.42
C ASP A 172 7.14 10.34 -24.95
N ILE A 173 7.83 11.16 -24.16
CA ILE A 173 7.98 10.99 -22.71
C ILE A 173 6.63 11.07 -22.01
N ILE A 174 5.80 12.07 -22.33
CA ILE A 174 4.45 12.20 -21.75
C ILE A 174 3.55 11.04 -22.18
N ASN A 175 3.58 10.66 -23.47
CA ASN A 175 2.84 9.49 -23.94
C ASN A 175 3.24 8.23 -23.18
N LEU A 176 4.53 8.05 -22.89
CA LEU A 176 5.02 6.91 -22.11
C LEU A 176 4.56 6.94 -20.65
N ILE A 177 4.56 8.12 -20.01
CA ILE A 177 4.09 8.31 -18.61
C ILE A 177 2.59 8.00 -18.47
N TYR A 178 1.79 8.31 -19.49
CA TYR A 178 0.34 8.06 -19.49
C TYR A 178 -0.06 6.77 -20.21
N LEU A 179 0.91 6.02 -20.75
CA LEU A 179 0.68 4.86 -21.64
C LEU A 179 -0.30 5.20 -22.78
N ASP A 180 -0.23 6.42 -23.31
CA ASP A 180 -1.13 6.91 -24.34
C ASP A 180 -0.61 6.55 -25.73
N SER A 181 -1.35 5.67 -26.41
CA SER A 181 -1.09 5.27 -27.80
C SER A 181 -1.93 6.07 -28.81
N SER A 182 -2.59 7.14 -28.38
CA SER A 182 -3.50 7.92 -29.21
C SER A 182 -2.75 8.66 -30.31
N VAL A 183 -3.38 8.74 -31.48
CA VAL A 183 -2.85 9.52 -32.62
C VAL A 183 -2.98 11.03 -32.37
N ILE A 184 -3.88 11.44 -31.48
CA ILE A 184 -4.12 12.83 -31.13
C ILE A 184 -3.06 13.24 -30.09
N PRO A 185 -2.16 14.18 -30.40
CA PRO A 185 -1.14 14.61 -29.45
C PRO A 185 -1.76 15.43 -28.31
N PHE A 186 -1.12 15.38 -27.15
CA PHE A 186 -1.38 16.32 -26.07
C PHE A 186 -1.13 17.77 -26.51
N LYS A 187 -1.81 18.71 -25.85
CA LYS A 187 -1.52 20.14 -26.03
C LYS A 187 -0.13 20.45 -25.50
N ASP A 188 0.61 21.30 -26.21
CA ASP A 188 1.96 21.71 -25.79
C ASP A 188 2.00 22.25 -24.36
N SER A 189 1.00 23.06 -23.96
CA SER A 189 0.92 23.59 -22.60
C SER A 189 0.82 22.49 -21.54
N PHE A 190 0.07 21.42 -21.84
CA PHE A 190 -0.04 20.28 -20.92
C PHE A 190 1.27 19.50 -20.84
N VAL A 191 1.96 19.31 -21.97
CA VAL A 191 3.27 18.64 -22.01
C VAL A 191 4.29 19.44 -21.19
N ASP A 192 4.34 20.76 -21.37
CA ASP A 192 5.25 21.63 -20.62
C ASP A 192 4.92 21.61 -19.11
N ASP A 193 3.63 21.68 -18.76
CA ASP A 193 3.17 21.62 -17.36
C ASP A 193 3.55 20.29 -16.70
N GLU A 194 3.36 19.15 -17.37
CA GLU A 194 3.73 17.84 -16.83
C GLU A 194 5.25 17.64 -16.73
N LEU A 195 6.02 18.09 -17.74
CA LEU A 195 7.49 18.02 -17.69
C LEU A 195 8.10 18.95 -16.64
N SER A 196 7.39 20.01 -16.24
CA SER A 196 7.83 20.88 -15.14
C SER A 196 7.82 20.17 -13.78
N LYS A 197 7.05 19.08 -13.63
CA LYS A 197 6.95 18.26 -12.41
C LYS A 197 8.07 17.23 -12.33
N ASN A 198 9.30 17.66 -12.57
CA ASN A 198 10.47 16.82 -12.41
C ASN A 198 10.83 16.69 -10.92
N PHE A 199 10.77 15.47 -10.39
CA PHE A 199 11.09 15.17 -8.99
C PHE A 199 12.56 14.77 -8.77
N CYS A 200 13.36 14.70 -9.83
CA CYS A 200 14.78 14.36 -9.69
C CYS A 200 15.55 15.53 -9.07
N LEU A 201 16.24 15.26 -7.96
CA LEU A 201 17.04 16.27 -7.26
C LEU A 201 18.46 16.42 -7.80
N ARG A 202 18.89 15.55 -8.72
CA ARG A 202 20.28 15.50 -9.18
C ARG A 202 20.42 15.95 -10.63
N GLU A 203 21.48 16.70 -10.89
CA GLU A 203 21.89 17.05 -12.25
C GLU A 203 22.16 15.78 -13.06
N GLY A 204 21.65 15.74 -14.30
CA GLY A 204 21.79 14.56 -15.17
C GLY A 204 20.74 13.47 -14.93
N GLY A 205 19.67 13.77 -14.19
CA GLY A 205 18.50 12.89 -14.05
C GLY A 205 17.17 13.65 -14.18
N ALA A 206 16.13 12.91 -14.55
CA ALA A 206 14.75 13.39 -14.53
C ALA A 206 13.80 12.28 -14.09
N SER A 207 12.86 12.60 -13.20
CA SER A 207 11.95 11.63 -12.59
C SER A 207 10.53 12.17 -12.64
N TYR A 208 9.61 11.40 -13.20
CA TYR A 208 8.21 11.76 -13.41
C TYR A 208 7.30 10.64 -12.92
N VAL A 209 6.11 10.99 -12.46
CA VAL A 209 5.16 10.00 -11.93
C VAL A 209 3.73 10.33 -12.34
N SER A 210 2.98 9.28 -12.67
CA SER A 210 1.55 9.29 -12.95
C SER A 210 0.82 8.27 -12.05
N ASN A 211 -0.47 8.05 -12.31
CA ASN A 211 -1.31 7.13 -11.56
C ASN A 211 -0.90 5.64 -11.68
N SER A 212 -0.17 5.26 -12.73
CA SER A 212 0.18 3.86 -12.99
C SER A 212 1.62 3.66 -13.46
N VAL A 213 2.32 4.74 -13.80
CA VAL A 213 3.70 4.69 -14.28
C VAL A 213 4.57 5.70 -13.54
N ALA A 214 5.79 5.30 -13.22
CA ALA A 214 6.87 6.21 -12.86
C ALA A 214 8.01 6.07 -13.86
N LEU A 215 8.53 7.18 -14.35
CA LEU A 215 9.58 7.23 -15.34
C LEU A 215 10.80 7.93 -14.75
N ASN A 216 11.95 7.28 -14.83
CA ASN A 216 13.22 7.85 -14.45
C ASN A 216 14.20 7.79 -15.63
N ILE A 217 14.73 8.95 -16.02
CA ILE A 217 15.65 9.13 -17.13
C ILE A 217 16.99 9.57 -16.57
N MET A 218 18.07 8.91 -16.95
CA MET A 218 19.41 9.25 -16.52
C MET A 218 20.37 9.15 -17.69
N PHE A 219 21.24 10.14 -17.83
CA PHE A 219 22.32 10.10 -18.80
C PHE A 219 23.67 10.23 -18.11
N VAL A 220 24.59 9.34 -18.48
CA VAL A 220 25.95 9.34 -17.95
C VAL A 220 26.87 10.02 -18.95
N ASN A 221 27.57 11.06 -18.52
CA ASN A 221 28.50 11.79 -19.37
C ASN A 221 29.93 11.27 -19.12
N GLN A 222 30.53 10.59 -20.11
CA GLN A 222 31.88 10.03 -19.97
C GLN A 222 32.98 11.11 -19.94
N GLY A 223 32.67 12.36 -20.32
CA GLY A 223 33.64 13.44 -20.51
C GLY A 223 34.14 14.14 -19.23
N LYS A 224 33.58 13.85 -18.05
CA LYS A 224 34.14 14.29 -16.77
C LYS A 224 34.70 13.05 -16.07
N ASN A 225 36.02 13.00 -15.87
CA ASN A 225 36.75 12.04 -15.02
C ASN A 225 36.33 12.15 -13.54
N ASN A 226 35.03 12.16 -13.24
CA ASN A 226 34.51 12.20 -11.90
C ASN A 226 33.98 10.79 -11.59
N PRO A 227 34.68 9.98 -10.77
CA PRO A 227 34.31 8.60 -10.44
C PRO A 227 32.92 8.48 -9.76
N GLU A 228 32.30 9.60 -9.39
CA GLU A 228 30.94 9.67 -8.87
C GLU A 228 29.83 9.47 -9.91
N PHE A 229 30.13 9.55 -11.22
CA PHE A 229 29.17 9.39 -12.32
C PHE A 229 29.33 8.05 -13.03
N ASP A 230 29.61 6.97 -12.30
CA ASP A 230 29.50 5.61 -12.84
C ASP A 230 28.02 5.20 -12.95
N HIS A 231 27.68 4.40 -13.96
CA HIS A 231 26.30 3.97 -14.25
C HIS A 231 25.62 3.32 -13.05
N ILE A 232 26.35 2.47 -12.32
CA ILE A 232 25.85 1.76 -11.14
C ILE A 232 25.62 2.76 -10.00
N ASN A 233 26.55 3.68 -9.76
CA ASN A 233 26.41 4.72 -8.74
C ASN A 233 25.24 5.68 -9.02
N LEU A 234 24.94 6.00 -10.28
CA LEU A 234 23.84 6.89 -10.65
C LEU A 234 22.46 6.22 -10.50
N GLN A 235 22.36 4.93 -10.86
CA GLN A 235 21.13 4.15 -10.63
C GLN A 235 20.80 4.07 -9.13
N GLY A 236 21.79 3.77 -8.29
CA GLY A 236 21.62 3.77 -6.83
C GLY A 236 21.36 5.15 -6.21
N ARG A 237 21.79 6.25 -6.86
CA ARG A 237 21.63 7.62 -6.33
C ARG A 237 20.34 8.33 -6.76
N CYS A 238 19.71 7.91 -7.86
CA CYS A 238 18.54 8.59 -8.43
C CYS A 238 17.35 7.65 -8.67
N ALA A 239 17.56 6.53 -9.37
CA ALA A 239 16.48 5.61 -9.72
C ALA A 239 15.96 4.84 -8.50
N LEU A 240 16.87 4.25 -7.71
CA LEU A 240 16.47 3.43 -6.57
C LEU A 240 15.76 4.25 -5.47
N PRO A 241 16.22 5.45 -5.06
CA PRO A 241 15.49 6.26 -4.09
C PRO A 241 14.09 6.62 -4.56
N PHE A 242 13.94 6.90 -5.85
CA PHE A 242 12.65 7.22 -6.47
C PHE A 242 11.72 6.00 -6.48
N ILE A 243 12.22 4.82 -6.88
CA ILE A 243 11.45 3.56 -6.84
C ILE A 243 11.01 3.22 -5.42
N ILE A 244 11.93 3.24 -4.44
CA ILE A 244 11.62 2.96 -3.02
C ILE A 244 10.59 3.94 -2.49
N SER A 245 10.67 5.22 -2.87
CA SER A 245 9.71 6.24 -2.45
C SER A 245 8.29 5.91 -2.92
N ILE A 246 8.12 5.55 -4.19
CA ILE A 246 6.81 5.15 -4.72
C ILE A 246 6.37 3.78 -4.17
N GLU A 247 7.30 2.85 -3.96
CA GLU A 247 7.02 1.57 -3.31
C GLU A 247 6.39 1.76 -1.94
N LEU A 248 6.90 2.70 -1.12
CA LEU A 248 6.28 3.06 0.15
C LEU A 248 4.85 3.55 -0.03
N LEU A 249 4.58 4.42 -1.00
CA LEU A 249 3.22 4.89 -1.30
C LEU A 249 2.30 3.76 -1.74
N LEU A 250 2.80 2.81 -2.54
CA LEU A 250 2.04 1.62 -2.93
C LEU A 250 1.73 0.75 -1.70
N LEU A 251 2.70 0.55 -0.80
CA LEU A 251 2.48 -0.18 0.45
C LEU A 251 1.47 0.53 1.35
N GLU A 252 1.59 1.83 1.54
CA GLU A 252 0.66 2.67 2.30
C GLU A 252 -0.76 2.49 1.77
N LYS A 253 -0.96 2.66 0.47
CA LYS A 253 -2.25 2.43 -0.19
C LYS A 253 -2.81 1.04 0.11
N GLN A 254 -1.99 0.00 -0.01
CA GLN A 254 -2.42 -1.38 0.24
C GLN A 254 -2.74 -1.65 1.72
N ILE A 255 -2.01 -1.04 2.65
CA ILE A 255 -2.29 -1.11 4.10
C ILE A 255 -3.63 -0.45 4.40
N LEU A 256 -3.87 0.74 3.86
CA LEU A 256 -5.13 1.47 4.04
C LEU A 256 -6.30 0.71 3.41
N GLU A 257 -6.14 0.12 2.22
CA GLU A 257 -7.17 -0.73 1.61
C GLU A 257 -7.48 -1.95 2.48
N LYS A 258 -6.45 -2.60 3.05
CA LYS A 258 -6.62 -3.71 3.99
C LYS A 258 -7.43 -3.27 5.21
N TYR A 259 -7.12 -2.12 5.81
CA TYR A 259 -7.85 -1.58 6.95
C TYR A 259 -9.30 -1.22 6.58
N TYR A 260 -9.51 -0.54 5.47
CA TYR A 260 -10.83 -0.21 4.94
C TYR A 260 -11.69 -1.47 4.74
N ARG A 261 -11.14 -2.52 4.10
CA ARG A 261 -11.84 -3.80 3.92
C ARG A 261 -12.19 -4.45 5.25
N ARG A 262 -11.30 -4.40 6.26
CA ARG A 262 -11.58 -4.92 7.61
C ARG A 262 -12.66 -4.15 8.34
N LEU A 263 -12.69 -2.82 8.22
CA LEU A 263 -13.71 -1.95 8.80
C LEU A 263 -15.08 -2.06 8.10
N THR A 264 -15.07 -2.46 6.83
CA THR A 264 -16.28 -2.64 6.02
C THR A 264 -16.91 -4.02 6.22
N ARG A 265 -16.11 -5.05 6.54
CA ARG A 265 -16.62 -6.40 6.85
C ARG A 265 -17.42 -6.38 8.17
N GLY A 266 -18.74 -6.29 8.04
CA GLY A 266 -19.67 -6.20 9.16
C GLY A 266 -19.91 -7.54 9.86
N SER A 267 -19.09 -7.85 10.88
CA SER A 267 -19.46 -8.78 11.97
C SER A 267 -18.39 -8.88 13.07
N LEU A 268 -17.79 -7.76 13.50
CA LEU A 268 -16.88 -7.80 14.65
C LEU A 268 -17.67 -7.54 15.94
N SER A 269 -17.37 -8.31 16.99
CA SER A 269 -17.88 -8.03 18.34
C SER A 269 -17.34 -6.68 18.83
N ILE A 270 -17.96 -6.07 19.85
CA ILE A 270 -17.49 -4.79 20.43
C ILE A 270 -16.00 -4.86 20.81
N ILE A 271 -15.58 -5.97 21.43
CA ILE A 271 -14.17 -6.21 21.80
C ILE A 271 -13.30 -6.34 20.55
N GLY A 272 -13.79 -7.01 19.50
CA GLY A 272 -13.10 -7.10 18.21
C GLY A 272 -12.99 -5.75 17.48
N LEU A 273 -13.97 -4.88 17.61
CA LEU A 273 -13.95 -3.52 17.05
C LEU A 273 -12.97 -2.62 17.81
N ILE A 274 -12.94 -2.69 19.15
CA ILE A 274 -11.95 -1.98 19.97
C ILE A 274 -10.54 -2.46 19.64
N GLY A 275 -10.33 -3.77 19.53
CA GLY A 275 -9.05 -4.35 19.14
C GLY A 275 -8.62 -3.91 17.74
N LEU A 276 -9.53 -3.94 16.77
CA LEU A 276 -9.26 -3.47 15.40
C LEU A 276 -8.90 -1.98 15.37
N LYS A 277 -9.62 -1.14 16.11
CA LYS A 277 -9.33 0.29 16.21
C LYS A 277 -7.92 0.53 16.75
N GLN A 278 -7.55 -0.16 17.83
CA GLN A 278 -6.22 -0.02 18.43
C GLN A 278 -5.12 -0.54 17.50
N GLU A 279 -5.36 -1.66 16.81
CA GLU A 279 -4.46 -2.20 15.79
C GLU A 279 -4.20 -1.18 14.67
N ILE A 280 -5.25 -0.59 14.11
CA ILE A 280 -5.14 0.39 13.01
C ILE A 280 -4.42 1.66 13.49
N LEU A 281 -4.80 2.21 14.65
CA LEU A 281 -4.18 3.43 15.17
C LEU A 281 -2.69 3.22 15.45
N ASN A 282 -2.34 2.12 16.12
CA ASN A 282 -0.95 1.78 16.37
C ASN A 282 -0.19 1.57 15.05
N GLY A 283 -0.77 0.83 14.09
CA GLY A 283 -0.14 0.58 12.79
C GLY A 283 0.15 1.87 12.01
N LEU A 284 -0.81 2.79 11.95
CA LEU A 284 -0.65 4.08 11.28
C LEU A 284 0.31 5.01 12.02
N GLU A 285 0.19 5.14 13.34
CA GLU A 285 1.07 6.00 14.15
C GLU A 285 2.53 5.52 14.05
N GLU A 286 2.75 4.22 14.16
CA GLU A 286 4.09 3.64 14.07
C GLU A 286 4.62 3.70 12.63
N TYR A 287 3.77 3.71 11.60
CA TYR A 287 4.19 3.84 10.20
C TYR A 287 4.59 5.29 9.86
N TYR A 288 3.66 6.23 10.05
CA TYR A 288 3.91 7.64 9.77
C TYR A 288 4.94 8.26 10.72
N GLY A 289 4.97 7.83 11.98
CA GLY A 289 5.88 8.36 12.99
C GLY A 289 7.35 8.11 12.68
N ILE A 290 7.70 6.97 12.07
CA ILE A 290 9.10 6.69 11.69
C ILE A 290 9.38 7.18 10.26
N ILE A 291 8.42 7.13 9.33
CA ILE A 291 8.59 7.71 7.98
C ILE A 291 8.87 9.22 8.07
N ALA A 292 8.08 9.96 8.84
CA ALA A 292 8.27 11.41 9.01
C ALA A 292 9.64 11.80 9.58
N ARG A 293 10.31 10.88 10.31
CA ARG A 293 11.66 11.09 10.85
C ARG A 293 12.75 10.71 9.86
N ALA A 294 12.45 9.84 8.91
CA ALA A 294 13.42 9.25 8.00
C ALA A 294 13.50 9.94 6.63
N THR A 295 12.39 10.39 6.05
CA THR A 295 12.28 10.59 4.59
C THR A 295 12.27 12.04 4.12
N GLN A 296 13.16 12.90 4.62
CA GLN A 296 13.35 14.27 4.08
C GLN A 296 13.73 14.30 2.57
N PHE A 297 14.05 13.15 1.97
CA PHE A 297 14.60 13.03 0.63
C PHE A 297 13.70 13.59 -0.48
N SER A 298 12.37 13.47 -0.41
CA SER A 298 11.51 14.06 -1.46
C SER A 298 10.07 14.30 -0.99
N ALA A 299 9.90 15.17 0.01
CA ALA A 299 8.57 15.59 0.47
C ALA A 299 7.60 16.00 -0.67
N PRO A 300 8.03 16.72 -1.74
CA PRO A 300 7.15 17.04 -2.86
C PRO A 300 6.67 15.81 -3.64
N LEU A 301 7.51 14.77 -3.77
CA LEU A 301 7.15 13.52 -4.42
C LEU A 301 6.13 12.75 -3.59
N MET A 302 6.30 12.71 -2.27
CA MET A 302 5.36 12.05 -1.37
C MET A 302 3.99 12.72 -1.41
N GLU A 303 3.94 14.04 -1.28
CA GLU A 303 2.67 14.80 -1.32
C GLU A 303 1.96 14.64 -2.67
N TYR A 304 2.70 14.77 -3.77
CA TYR A 304 2.12 14.58 -5.10
C TYR A 304 1.68 13.12 -5.32
N GLY A 305 2.51 12.17 -4.90
CA GLY A 305 2.28 10.74 -4.99
C GLY A 305 1.04 10.28 -4.22
N GLN A 306 0.84 10.78 -2.99
CA GLN A 306 -0.36 10.52 -2.19
C GLN A 306 -1.63 10.97 -2.92
N ARG A 307 -1.59 12.17 -3.51
CA ARG A 307 -2.72 12.73 -4.26
C ARG A 307 -3.05 11.93 -5.52
N ILE A 308 -2.06 11.64 -6.37
CA ILE A 308 -2.30 10.95 -7.65
C ILE A 308 -2.70 9.48 -7.48
N LEU A 309 -2.26 8.85 -6.38
CA LEU A 309 -2.59 7.45 -6.08
C LEU A 309 -3.91 7.32 -5.30
N GLY A 310 -4.52 8.43 -4.89
CA GLY A 310 -5.77 8.48 -4.11
C GLY A 310 -5.60 7.99 -2.68
N ILE A 311 -4.42 8.20 -2.09
CA ILE A 311 -4.11 7.80 -0.71
C ILE A 311 -4.84 8.71 0.28
N ASP A 312 -4.89 10.02 0.01
CA ASP A 312 -5.58 11.00 0.86
C ASP A 312 -7.07 10.63 1.02
N ASP A 313 -7.76 10.40 -0.11
CA ASP A 313 -9.18 10.02 -0.11
C ASP A 313 -9.43 8.70 0.63
N LEU A 314 -8.50 7.74 0.50
CA LEU A 314 -8.59 6.44 1.15
C LEU A 314 -8.33 6.55 2.65
N TYR A 315 -7.38 7.39 3.05
CA TYR A 315 -7.09 7.69 4.44
C TYR A 315 -8.31 8.32 5.12
N ASP A 316 -8.89 9.35 4.51
CA ASP A 316 -10.11 10.00 5.01
C ASP A 316 -11.26 9.00 5.15
N SER A 317 -11.45 8.13 4.15
CA SER A 317 -12.46 7.06 4.20
C SER A 317 -12.23 6.07 5.35
N VAL A 318 -10.97 5.74 5.68
CA VAL A 318 -10.62 4.87 6.81
C VAL A 318 -10.91 5.58 8.13
N VAL A 319 -10.54 6.85 8.26
CA VAL A 319 -10.76 7.66 9.47
C VAL A 319 -12.26 7.87 9.74
N ASP A 320 -13.02 8.29 8.74
CA ASP A 320 -14.48 8.45 8.84
C ASP A 320 -15.16 7.15 9.31
N ARG A 321 -14.67 6.02 8.80
CA ARG A 321 -15.20 4.71 9.19
C ARG A 321 -14.78 4.31 10.61
N LEU A 322 -13.57 4.65 11.05
CA LEU A 322 -13.13 4.46 12.44
C LEU A 322 -13.97 5.30 13.41
N ASP A 323 -14.35 6.51 13.01
CA ASP A 323 -15.23 7.38 13.80
C ASP A 323 -16.65 6.81 13.89
N ALA A 324 -17.19 6.30 12.79
CA ALA A 324 -18.47 5.58 12.80
C ALA A 324 -18.42 4.34 13.72
N VAL A 325 -17.34 3.56 13.67
CA VAL A 325 -17.14 2.42 14.58
C VAL A 325 -17.06 2.88 16.04
N THR A 326 -16.41 4.01 16.30
CA THR A 326 -16.34 4.59 17.66
C THR A 326 -17.72 5.01 18.16
N PHE A 327 -18.55 5.60 17.29
CA PHE A 327 -19.94 5.93 17.59
C PHE A 327 -20.78 4.68 17.88
N ASP A 328 -20.61 3.61 17.09
CA ASP A 328 -21.31 2.35 17.31
C ASP A 328 -20.90 1.67 18.63
N ILE A 329 -19.59 1.70 18.98
CA ILE A 329 -19.08 1.17 20.24
C ILE A 329 -19.71 1.94 21.41
N THR A 330 -19.66 3.27 21.38
CA THR A 330 -20.17 4.12 22.48
C THR A 330 -21.68 4.00 22.63
N THR A 331 -22.44 3.97 21.54
CA THR A 331 -23.89 3.80 21.54
C THR A 331 -24.30 2.43 22.10
N ASN A 332 -23.65 1.35 21.66
CA ASN A 332 -23.92 0.01 22.17
C ASN A 332 -23.50 -0.14 23.64
N TYR A 333 -22.38 0.45 24.05
CA TYR A 333 -21.95 0.47 25.44
C TYR A 333 -22.93 1.25 26.33
N GLY A 334 -23.43 2.39 25.86
CA GLY A 334 -24.48 3.16 26.53
C GLY A 334 -25.77 2.37 26.67
N ARG A 335 -26.20 1.69 25.60
CA ARG A 335 -27.37 0.79 25.65
C ARG A 335 -27.18 -0.35 26.65
N ASN A 336 -26.03 -1.03 26.63
CA ASN A 336 -25.76 -2.14 27.53
C ASN A 336 -25.67 -1.69 28.99
N THR A 337 -25.03 -0.56 29.26
CA THR A 337 -24.99 0.05 30.59
C THR A 337 -26.39 0.43 31.06
N ASN A 338 -27.21 1.05 30.21
CA ASN A 338 -28.60 1.38 30.55
C ASN A 338 -29.44 0.14 30.86
N VAL A 339 -29.28 -0.94 30.09
CA VAL A 339 -29.96 -2.22 30.34
C VAL A 339 -29.48 -2.82 31.66
N LEU A 340 -28.17 -2.79 31.93
CA LEU A 340 -27.60 -3.28 33.19
C LEU A 340 -28.14 -2.46 34.36
N THR A 341 -28.09 -1.13 34.31
CA THR A 341 -28.63 -0.23 35.33
C THR A 341 -30.11 -0.49 35.54
N PHE A 342 -30.89 -0.67 34.47
CA PHE A 342 -32.30 -1.02 34.57
C PHE A 342 -32.53 -2.32 35.35
N TRP A 343 -31.80 -3.39 35.03
CA TRP A 343 -31.90 -4.65 35.76
C TRP A 343 -31.39 -4.55 37.20
N LEU A 344 -30.32 -3.78 37.43
CA LEU A 344 -29.77 -3.51 38.75
C LEU A 344 -30.76 -2.74 39.62
N THR A 345 -31.46 -1.75 39.06
CA THR A 345 -32.53 -0.99 39.74
C THR A 345 -33.72 -1.88 40.06
N ILE A 346 -34.12 -2.79 39.16
CA ILE A 346 -35.18 -3.78 39.45
C ILE A 346 -34.74 -4.69 40.59
N LEU A 347 -33.49 -5.18 40.56
CA LEU A 347 -32.96 -6.07 41.57
C LEU A 347 -32.92 -5.37 42.94
N PHE A 348 -32.37 -4.16 43.04
CA PHE A 348 -32.36 -3.39 44.28
C PHE A 348 -33.75 -3.01 44.78
N GLY A 349 -34.65 -2.59 43.88
CA GLY A 349 -36.05 -2.31 44.24
C GLY A 349 -36.78 -3.54 44.78
N SER A 350 -36.49 -4.73 44.23
CA SER A 350 -37.04 -6.00 44.73
C SER A 350 -36.52 -6.37 46.12
N LEU A 351 -35.23 -6.11 46.38
CA LEU A 351 -34.60 -6.32 47.69
C LEU A 351 -35.18 -5.39 48.76
N ASP A 352 -35.40 -4.11 48.42
CA ASP A 352 -36.04 -3.16 49.34
C ASP A 352 -37.47 -3.59 49.71
N THR A 353 -38.26 -4.07 48.74
CA THR A 353 -39.58 -4.64 49.05
C THR A 353 -39.50 -5.90 49.91
N GLY A 354 -38.47 -6.73 49.73
CA GLY A 354 -38.20 -7.90 50.57
C GLY A 354 -37.88 -7.52 52.02
N LEU A 355 -37.06 -6.49 52.23
CA LEU A 355 -36.72 -6.00 53.57
C LEU A 355 -37.90 -5.33 54.28
N LEU A 356 -38.78 -4.67 53.53
CA LEU A 356 -40.05 -4.14 54.06
C LEU A 356 -41.00 -5.28 54.46
N THR A 357 -41.09 -6.36 53.67
CA THR A 357 -41.89 -7.53 54.03
C THR A 357 -41.28 -8.32 55.18
N GLU A 358 -39.95 -8.35 55.32
CA GLU A 358 -39.25 -8.89 56.49
C GLU A 358 -39.65 -8.15 57.76
N SER A 359 -39.71 -6.82 57.71
CA SER A 359 -40.14 -5.98 58.83
C SER A 359 -41.57 -6.33 59.27
N ILE A 360 -42.48 -6.58 58.34
CA ILE A 360 -43.86 -7.01 58.62
C ILE A 360 -43.90 -8.47 59.14
N ALA A 361 -43.12 -9.36 58.54
CA ALA A 361 -43.06 -10.77 58.90
C ALA A 361 -42.45 -10.98 60.30
N SER A 362 -41.49 -10.14 60.70
CA SER A 362 -40.88 -10.17 62.03
C SER A 362 -41.89 -9.88 63.16
N ILE A 363 -42.95 -9.11 62.86
CA ILE A 363 -44.05 -8.82 63.79
C ILE A 363 -44.97 -10.04 63.93
N TYR A 364 -45.22 -10.78 62.84
CA TYR A 364 -46.14 -11.94 62.83
C TYR A 364 -45.48 -13.26 63.23
N TYR A 365 -44.21 -13.46 62.93
CA TYR A 365 -43.44 -14.70 63.16
C TYR A 365 -42.31 -14.49 64.18
N ALA A 366 -42.55 -13.68 65.22
CA ALA A 366 -41.55 -13.20 66.17
C ALA A 366 -40.68 -14.26 66.87
N HIS A 367 -41.04 -15.56 66.80
CA HIS A 367 -40.30 -16.66 67.46
C HIS A 367 -39.77 -17.71 66.47
N ASN A 368 -39.89 -17.49 65.15
CA ASN A 368 -39.40 -18.43 64.14
C ASN A 368 -38.60 -17.72 63.03
N LEU A 369 -37.32 -17.53 63.32
CA LEU A 369 -36.34 -16.83 62.47
C LEU A 369 -36.24 -17.44 61.06
N LEU A 370 -36.40 -18.77 60.95
CA LEU A 370 -36.34 -19.49 59.68
C LEU A 370 -37.56 -19.16 58.79
N MET A 371 -38.74 -18.98 59.39
CA MET A 371 -39.94 -18.58 58.65
C MET A 371 -39.87 -17.13 58.17
N THR A 372 -39.28 -16.22 58.96
CA THR A 372 -39.08 -14.84 58.54
C THR A 372 -38.15 -14.78 57.32
N VAL A 373 -37.04 -15.51 57.34
CA VAL A 373 -36.08 -15.57 56.22
C VAL A 373 -36.71 -16.19 54.97
N LEU A 374 -37.46 -17.30 55.12
CA LEU A 374 -38.16 -17.94 53.99
C LEU A 374 -39.21 -17.00 53.38
N TRP A 375 -39.95 -16.26 54.20
CA TRP A 375 -40.97 -15.33 53.73
C TRP A 375 -40.35 -14.16 52.95
N THR A 376 -39.27 -13.59 53.46
CA THR A 376 -38.50 -12.53 52.78
C THR A 376 -37.92 -13.02 51.45
N ALA A 377 -37.31 -14.20 51.44
CA ALA A 377 -36.78 -14.79 50.21
C ALA A 377 -37.89 -15.06 49.18
N LEU A 378 -39.02 -15.64 49.60
CA LEU A 378 -40.14 -15.95 48.73
C LEU A 378 -40.77 -14.67 48.14
N THR A 379 -41.01 -13.66 48.97
CA THR A 379 -41.60 -12.38 48.52
C THR A 379 -40.68 -11.63 47.56
N THR A 380 -39.36 -11.66 47.79
CA THR A 380 -38.36 -11.08 46.88
C THR A 380 -38.35 -11.79 45.52
N VAL A 381 -38.39 -13.12 45.51
CA VAL A 381 -38.43 -13.92 44.27
C VAL A 381 -39.73 -13.70 43.49
N VAL A 382 -40.87 -13.69 44.17
CA VAL A 382 -42.18 -13.51 43.54
C VAL A 382 -42.34 -12.11 42.97
N THR A 383 -41.89 -11.06 43.67
CA THR A 383 -41.93 -9.69 43.17
C THR A 383 -41.00 -9.49 41.98
N SER A 384 -39.78 -10.04 42.03
CA SER A 384 -38.83 -10.02 40.92
C SER A 384 -39.38 -10.73 39.67
N LEU A 385 -39.98 -11.92 39.83
CA LEU A 385 -40.62 -12.65 38.74
C LEU A 385 -41.87 -11.94 38.19
N GLY A 386 -42.67 -11.30 39.06
CA GLY A 386 -43.85 -10.53 38.66
C GLY A 386 -43.49 -9.29 37.85
N ILE A 387 -42.46 -8.56 38.27
CA ILE A 387 -41.92 -7.40 37.54
C ILE A 387 -41.32 -7.85 36.20
N TYR A 388 -40.54 -8.94 36.19
CA TYR A 388 -40.00 -9.53 34.97
C TYR A 388 -41.11 -9.91 33.97
N ALA A 389 -42.15 -10.59 34.43
CA ALA A 389 -43.27 -11.01 33.58
C ALA A 389 -44.08 -9.81 33.04
N LEU A 390 -44.30 -8.77 33.85
CA LEU A 390 -44.99 -7.55 33.43
C LEU A 390 -44.19 -6.77 32.38
N LEU A 391 -42.86 -6.69 32.55
CA LEU A 391 -41.97 -6.03 31.59
C LEU A 391 -41.84 -6.81 30.29
N TYR A 392 -41.68 -8.14 30.38
CA TYR A 392 -41.64 -9.03 29.21
C TYR A 392 -42.91 -8.92 28.36
N ARG A 393 -44.06 -8.77 29.00
CA ARG A 393 -45.36 -8.64 28.33
C ARG A 393 -45.61 -7.25 27.72
N ARG A 394 -44.85 -6.23 28.13
CA ARG A 394 -44.99 -4.83 27.67
C ARG A 394 -43.94 -4.44 26.62
N MET A 395 -42.84 -5.18 26.53
CA MET A 395 -41.75 -5.01 25.56
C MET A 395 -41.93 -5.86 24.29
N LYS A 396 -42.94 -6.71 24.25
CA LYS A 396 -43.40 -7.43 23.06
C LYS A 396 -44.63 -6.72 22.51
#